data_AF-A0A246T8L2-F1
#
_entry.id   AF-A0A246T8L2-F1
#
_cell.length_a   1.000
_cell.length_b   1.000
_cell.length_c   1.000
_cell.angle_alpha   90.00
_cell.angle_beta   90.00
_cell.angle_gamma   90.00
#
_symmetry.space_group_name_H-M   'P 1'
#
loop_
_entity.id
_entity.type
_entity.pdbx_description
1 polymer ?
#
loop_
_entity_poly.entity_id
_entity_poly.type
_entity_poly.pdbx_seq_one_letter_code
_entity_poly.pdbx_strand_id
1 'polypeptide(L)' 'MTEAIVQQLVFTLNLAWEIASRESPDYDLVVYYIQQAIQAAQEEASRQGTVVDFDRRSEIQ' A
#
# COMPACT_ATOMS: atom_id res chain seq x y z
N MET A 1 10.77 -11.57 6.17
CA MET A 1 9.34 -11.95 6.33
C MET A 1 9.08 -13.12 5.41
N THR A 2 7.99 -13.88 5.57
CA THR A 2 7.59 -14.81 4.50
C THR A 2 6.91 -14.02 3.39
N GLU A 3 7.02 -14.49 2.14
CA GLU A 3 6.39 -13.86 0.97
C GLU A 3 4.89 -13.59 1.15
N ALA A 4 4.17 -14.54 1.76
CA ALA A 4 2.75 -14.39 2.08
C ALA A 4 2.46 -13.23 3.05
N ILE A 5 3.34 -12.99 4.04
CA ILE A 5 3.19 -11.88 4.99
C ILE A 5 3.38 -10.54 4.28
N VAL A 6 4.33 -10.45 3.35
CA VAL A 6 4.59 -9.23 2.56
C VAL A 6 3.40 -8.89 1.68
N GLN A 7 2.87 -9.87 0.95
CA GLN A 7 1.70 -9.69 0.09
C GLN A 7 0.47 -9.26 0.90
N GLN A 8 0.23 -9.91 2.04
CA GLN A 8 -0.90 -9.58 2.91
C GLN A 8 -0.76 -8.17 3.52
N LEU A 9 0.46 -7.77 3.91
CA LEU A 9 0.73 -6.42 4.40
C LEU A 9 0.44 -5.36 3.35
N VAL A 10 0.96 -5.53 2.12
CA VAL A 10 0.73 -4.57 1.04
C VAL A 10 -0.75 -4.51 0.66
N PHE A 11 -1.46 -5.65 0.64
CA PHE A 11 -2.90 -5.66 0.45
C PHE A 11 -3.64 -4.85 1.52
N THR A 12 -3.35 -5.11 2.80
CA THR A 12 -3.99 -4.41 3.92
C THR A 12 -3.74 -2.90 3.88
N LEU A 13 -2.52 -2.48 3.53
CA LEU A 13 -2.18 -1.07 3.41
C LEU A 13 -2.92 -0.40 2.24
N ASN A 14 -3.05 -1.08 1.10
CA ASN A 14 -3.85 -0.56 -0.02
C ASN A 14 -5.34 -0.39 0.35
N LEU A 15 -5.91 -1.35 1.07
CA LEU A 15 -7.29 -1.24 1.56
C LEU A 15 -7.44 -0.06 2.54
N ALA A 16 -6.50 0.10 3.46
CA ALA A 16 -6.50 1.23 4.39
C ALA A 16 -6.39 2.58 3.64
N TRP A 17 -5.58 2.65 2.59
CA TRP A 17 -5.44 3.84 1.75
C TRP A 17 -6.76 4.17 1.04
N GLU A 18 -7.45 3.17 0.48
CA GLU A 18 -8.73 3.38 -0.19
C GLU A 18 -9.80 3.90 0.77
N ILE A 19 -9.86 3.35 1.98
CA ILE A 19 -10.80 3.81 3.02
C ILE A 19 -10.46 5.25 3.44
N ALA A 20 -9.21 5.53 3.79
CA ALA A 20 -8.80 6.86 4.26
C ALA A 20 -8.97 7.94 3.17
N SER A 21 -8.77 7.59 1.90
CA SER A 21 -8.90 8.54 0.78
C SER A 21 -10.34 9.03 0.59
N ARG A 22 -11.35 8.24 1.02
CA ARG A 22 -12.77 8.65 0.98
C ARG A 22 -13.13 9.68 2.04
N GLU A 23 -12.33 9.78 3.10
CA GLU A 23 -12.50 10.71 4.22
C GLU A 23 -11.66 11.99 4.05
N SER A 24 -11.09 12.22 2.86
CA SER A 24 -10.40 13.46 2.51
C SER A 24 -11.39 14.64 2.54
N PRO A 25 -11.00 15.81 3.09
CA PRO A 25 -9.63 16.21 3.46
C PRO A 25 -9.21 15.85 4.90
N ASP A 26 -10.13 15.44 5.77
CA ASP A 26 -9.86 15.25 7.20
C ASP A 26 -8.79 14.18 7.47
N TYR A 27 -8.60 13.27 6.51
CA TYR A 27 -7.66 12.15 6.60
C TYR A 27 -6.43 12.28 5.70
N ASP A 28 -6.14 13.44 5.11
CA ASP A 28 -5.03 13.61 4.16
C ASP A 28 -3.67 13.21 4.76
N LEU A 29 -3.43 13.54 6.03
CA LEU A 29 -2.21 13.13 6.73
C LEU A 29 -2.13 11.61 6.93
N VAL A 30 -3.27 10.96 7.17
CA VAL A 30 -3.35 9.50 7.29
C VAL A 30 -3.09 8.85 5.93
N VAL A 31 -3.69 9.37 4.86
CA VAL A 31 -3.46 8.95 3.48
C VAL A 31 -1.96 9.02 3.14
N TYR A 32 -1.30 10.13 3.48
CA TYR A 32 0.13 10.30 3.28
C TYR A 32 0.96 9.22 4.00
N TYR A 33 0.69 8.97 5.28
CA TYR A 33 1.43 7.94 6.02
C TYR A 33 1.18 6.52 5.50
N ILE A 34 -0.03 6.21 5.05
CA ILE A 34 -0.31 4.90 4.45
C ILE A 34 0.48 4.73 3.15
N GLN A 35 0.57 5.77 2.31
CA GLN A 35 1.40 5.73 1.11
C GLN A 35 2.88 5.49 1.42
N GLN A 36 3.42 6.13 2.45
CA GLN A 36 4.80 5.88 2.92
C GLN A 36 4.99 4.43 3.40
N ALA A 37 4.01 3.88 4.12
CA ALA A 37 4.06 2.49 4.57
C ALA A 37 4.00 1.48 3.41
N ILE A 38 3.18 1.74 2.38
CA ILE A 38 3.12 0.92 1.16
C ILE A 38 4.48 0.90 0.48
N GLN A 39 5.09 2.08 0.31
CA GLN A 39 6.41 2.20 -0.32
C GLN A 39 7.47 1.42 0.46
N ALA A 40 7.53 1.59 1.79
CA ALA A 40 8.48 0.86 2.63
C ALA A 40 8.31 -0.67 2.56
N ALA A 41 7.05 -1.14 2.52
CA ALA A 41 6.76 -2.57 2.40
C ALA A 41 7.20 -3.13 1.03
N GLN A 42 6.99 -2.38 -0.06
CA GLN A 42 7.43 -2.78 -1.41
C GLN A 42 8.96 -2.78 -1.53
N GLU A 43 9.65 -1.78 -0.95
CA GLU A 43 11.11 -1.73 -0.93
C GLU A 43 11.70 -2.94 -0.19
N GLU A 44 11.12 -3.31 0.96
CA GLU A 44 11.58 -4.47 1.72
C GLU A 44 11.26 -5.79 1.01
N ALA A 45 10.12 -5.88 0.33
CA ALA A 45 9.79 -7.01 -0.54
C ALA A 45 10.85 -7.21 -1.63
N SER A 46 11.20 -6.11 -2.31
CA SER A 46 12.22 -6.11 -3.37
C SER A 46 13.58 -6.57 -2.85
N ARG A 47 14.01 -6.10 -1.68
CA ARG A 47 15.26 -6.57 -1.03
C ARG A 47 15.25 -8.06 -0.73
N GLN A 48 14.08 -8.62 -0.41
CA GLN A 48 13.91 -10.05 -0.13
C GLN A 48 13.72 -10.89 -1.40
N GLY A 49 13.76 -10.28 -2.59
CA GLY A 49 13.56 -10.98 -3.87
C GLY A 49 12.10 -11.31 -4.15
N THR A 50 11.16 -10.71 -3.41
CA THR A 50 9.72 -10.88 -3.62
C THR A 50 9.22 -9.79 -4.57
N VAL A 51 8.70 -10.20 -5.73
CA VAL A 51 7.99 -9.30 -6.63
C VAL A 51 6.56 -9.19 -6.16
N VAL A 52 6.14 -7.98 -5.81
CA VAL A 52 4.78 -7.70 -5.38
C VAL A 52 4.11 -6.87 -6.47
N ASP A 53 3.43 -7.55 -7.39
CA ASP A 53 2.64 -6.89 -8.42
C ASP A 53 1.28 -6.52 -7.85
N PHE A 54 1.11 -5.24 -7.51
CA PHE A 54 -0.19 -4.67 -7.23
C PHE A 54 -0.54 -3.74 -8.39
N ASP A 55 -1.48 -4.19 -9.20
CA ASP A 55 -2.09 -3.43 -10.28
C ASP A 55 -2.77 -2.21 -9.65
N ARG A 56 -2.03 -1.10 -9.60
CA ARG A 56 -2.52 0.19 -9.15
C ARG A 56 -3.47 0.62 -10.24
N ARG A 57 -4.75 0.22 -10.14
CA ARG A 57 -5.83 0.74 -10.98
C ARG A 57 -5.97 2.25 -10.75
N SER A 58 -5.06 3.01 -11.34
CA SER A 58 -5.33 4.24 -12.03
C SER A 58 -5.68 3.76 -13.45
N GLU A 59 -6.89 3.89 -13.94
CA GLU A 59 -7.57 5.15 -14.19
C GLU A 59 -9.09 4.95 -14.04
N ILE A 60 -9.72 5.81 -13.23
CA ILE A 60 -11.10 6.21 -13.48
C ILE A 60 -10.97 7.14 -14.70
N GLN A 61 -11.34 6.64 -15.87
CA GLN A 61 -11.47 7.41 -17.10
C GLN A 61 -12.80 8.17 -17.09
#